data_AF-W4EGM5-F1
#
_entry.id   AF-W4EGM5-F1
#
_cell.length_a   1.000
_cell.length_b   1.000
_cell.length_c   1.000
_cell.angle_alpha   90.00
_cell.angle_beta   90.00
_cell.angle_gamma   90.00
#
_symmetry.space_group_name_H-M   'P 1'
#
loop_
_entity.id
_entity.type
_entity.pdbx_description
1 polymer ?
#
loop_
_entity_poly.entity_id
_entity_poly.type
_entity_poly.pdbx_seq_one_letter_code
_entity_poly.pdbx_strand_id
1 'polypeptide(L)'
;MQIGMKIYYDKATGNIIHNTGEYVGRGHVETTEDQDFASIKELAQRVRETVGVVKLQYGQYSREFAQCDSYRVDPETGELLFTYLNEPNPLEGRMAAVEAGAVDTTKQLENALSRLNETEAQLMDTQVALAESYEELQAAKVELQVTKQETVDAQVAITELYELVMGGQQPESPVEGGETDNG
;
A
#
# COMPACT_ATOMS: atom_id res chain seq x y z
N MET A 1 -29.44 48.25 -24.58
CA MET A 1 -28.01 48.22 -24.92
C MET A 1 -27.28 47.57 -23.75
N GLN A 2 -26.28 46.76 -24.04
CA GLN A 2 -25.40 46.16 -23.05
C GLN A 2 -24.04 46.82 -23.21
N ILE A 3 -23.51 47.39 -22.12
CA ILE A 3 -22.23 48.07 -22.10
C ILE A 3 -21.36 47.30 -21.13
N GLY A 4 -20.25 46.77 -21.64
CA GLY A 4 -19.28 46.08 -20.82
C GLY A 4 -18.45 47.05 -19.98
N MET A 5 -17.70 46.51 -19.03
CA MET A 5 -16.94 47.33 -18.10
C MET A 5 -15.62 47.83 -18.68
N LYS A 6 -15.19 48.99 -18.19
CA LYS A 6 -13.85 49.52 -18.43
C LYS A 6 -13.07 49.52 -17.13
N ILE A 7 -11.87 48.97 -17.21
CA ILE A 7 -10.95 48.88 -16.10
C ILE A 7 -9.76 49.77 -16.42
N TYR A 8 -9.62 50.83 -15.62
CA TYR A 8 -8.49 51.73 -15.67
C TYR A 8 -7.44 51.24 -14.69
N TYR A 9 -6.20 51.14 -15.15
CA TYR A 9 -5.09 50.63 -14.37
C TYR A 9 -3.84 51.46 -14.59
N ASP A 10 -2.92 51.40 -13.64
CA ASP A 10 -1.61 52.02 -13.74
C ASP A 10 -0.70 51.14 -14.63
N LYS A 11 -0.19 51.68 -15.75
CA LYS A 11 0.68 50.93 -16.66
C LYS A 11 2.01 50.55 -16.03
N ALA A 12 2.47 51.26 -15.00
CA ALA A 12 3.75 50.95 -14.36
C ALA A 12 3.62 49.81 -13.34
N THR A 13 2.49 49.72 -12.65
CA THR A 13 2.34 48.77 -11.52
C THR A 13 1.25 47.73 -11.71
N GLY A 14 0.40 47.87 -12.74
CA GLY A 14 -0.72 46.96 -12.98
C GLY A 14 -1.88 47.13 -11.99
N ASN A 15 -1.83 48.16 -11.13
CA ASN A 15 -2.83 48.36 -10.09
C ASN A 15 -4.09 48.98 -10.69
N ILE A 16 -5.24 48.46 -10.30
CA ILE A 16 -6.53 49.00 -10.71
C ILE A 16 -6.74 50.36 -10.05
N ILE A 17 -7.02 51.36 -10.88
CA ILE A 17 -7.31 52.73 -10.46
C ILE A 17 -8.83 52.89 -10.32
N HIS A 18 -9.57 52.51 -11.36
CA HIS A 18 -11.02 52.65 -11.38
C HIS A 18 -11.68 51.56 -12.21
N ASN A 19 -12.84 51.07 -11.77
CA ASN A 19 -13.68 50.14 -12.52
C ASN A 19 -15.06 50.78 -12.70
N THR A 20 -15.48 50.99 -13.95
CA THR A 20 -16.78 51.61 -14.27
C THR A 20 -17.97 50.69 -14.03
N GLY A 21 -17.73 49.37 -13.90
CA GLY A 21 -18.77 48.36 -13.85
C GLY A 21 -19.50 48.16 -15.18
N GLU A 22 -20.44 47.21 -15.19
CA GLU A 22 -21.28 46.90 -16.35
C GLU A 22 -22.62 47.63 -16.27
N TYR A 23 -23.16 48.04 -17.42
CA TYR A 23 -24.45 48.70 -17.50
C TYR A 23 -25.40 48.03 -18.49
N VAL A 24 -26.67 47.91 -18.11
CA VAL A 24 -27.75 47.39 -18.95
C VAL A 24 -28.91 48.36 -18.96
N GLY A 25 -29.35 48.79 -20.14
CA GLY A 25 -30.54 49.63 -20.26
C GLY A 25 -30.63 50.39 -21.57
N ARG A 26 -31.72 51.15 -21.76
CA ARG A 26 -31.86 52.13 -22.86
C ARG A 26 -31.32 53.52 -22.51
N GLY A 27 -31.02 53.77 -21.23
CA GLY A 27 -30.54 55.08 -20.73
C GLY A 27 -29.03 55.19 -20.57
N HIS A 28 -28.26 54.15 -20.89
CA HIS A 28 -26.81 54.16 -20.78
C HIS A 28 -26.18 54.27 -22.18
N VAL A 29 -25.20 55.15 -22.31
CA VAL A 29 -24.40 55.38 -23.52
C VAL A 29 -22.95 55.07 -23.17
N GLU A 30 -22.22 54.46 -24.11
CA GLU A 30 -20.79 54.23 -23.93
C GLU A 30 -20.08 55.58 -23.83
N THR A 31 -19.42 55.82 -22.70
CA THR A 31 -18.60 57.01 -22.50
C THR A 31 -17.32 56.92 -23.32
N THR A 32 -16.71 58.05 -23.69
CA THR A 32 -15.34 58.04 -24.22
C THR A 32 -14.34 58.11 -23.08
N GLU A 33 -13.10 57.67 -23.34
CA GLU A 33 -12.03 57.79 -22.34
C GLU A 33 -11.86 59.24 -21.87
N ASP A 34 -11.95 60.23 -22.77
CA ASP A 34 -11.90 61.66 -22.41
C ASP A 34 -13.00 62.08 -21.42
N GLN A 35 -14.22 61.56 -21.59
CA GLN A 35 -15.33 61.81 -20.68
C GLN A 35 -15.10 61.12 -19.33
N ASP A 36 -14.54 59.92 -19.34
CA ASP A 36 -14.21 59.16 -18.13
C ASP A 36 -13.10 59.88 -17.33
N PHE A 37 -12.05 60.37 -17.98
CA PHE A 37 -10.99 61.17 -17.34
C PHE A 37 -11.49 62.51 -16.77
N ALA A 38 -12.49 63.14 -17.40
CA ALA A 38 -13.07 64.39 -16.92
C ALA A 38 -14.07 64.18 -15.76
N SER A 39 -14.74 63.04 -15.72
CA SER A 39 -15.78 62.74 -14.72
C SER A 39 -15.26 62.00 -13.48
N ILE A 40 -14.24 61.15 -13.64
CA ILE A 40 -13.71 60.30 -12.57
C ILE A 40 -12.55 61.01 -11.87
N LYS A 41 -12.74 61.32 -10.58
CA LYS A 41 -11.75 62.04 -9.75
C LYS A 41 -10.42 61.31 -9.62
N GLU A 42 -10.43 59.98 -9.62
CA GLU A 42 -9.24 59.14 -9.49
C GLU A 42 -8.37 59.19 -10.76
N LEU A 43 -9.00 59.26 -11.93
CA LEU A 43 -8.31 59.41 -13.21
C LEU A 43 -7.79 60.84 -13.40
N ALA A 44 -8.54 61.84 -12.96
CA ALA A 44 -8.15 63.25 -13.04
C ALA A 44 -6.87 63.58 -12.25
N GLN A 45 -6.53 62.77 -11.23
CA GLN A 45 -5.30 62.92 -10.45
C GLN A 45 -4.08 62.21 -11.08
N ARG A 46 -4.25 61.50 -12.20
CA ARG A 46 -3.19 60.74 -12.87
C ARG A 46 -2.89 61.33 -14.25
N VAL A 47 -1.68 61.06 -14.75
CA VAL A 47 -1.30 61.44 -16.11
C VAL A 47 -1.91 60.43 -17.08
N ARG A 48 -2.65 60.90 -18.09
CA ARG A 48 -3.33 60.04 -19.08
C ARG A 48 -2.40 59.01 -19.72
N GLU A 49 -1.14 59.38 -19.95
CA GLU A 49 -0.14 58.51 -20.57
C GLU A 49 0.24 57.30 -19.69
N THR A 50 0.21 57.45 -18.36
CA THR A 50 0.57 56.41 -17.40
C THR A 50 -0.60 55.47 -17.08
N VAL A 51 -1.80 55.78 -17.57
CA VAL A 51 -3.02 54.99 -17.31
C VAL A 51 -3.36 54.16 -18.54
N GLY A 52 -3.55 52.86 -18.33
CA GLY A 52 -4.07 51.93 -19.32
C GLY A 52 -5.57 51.76 -19.17
N VAL A 53 -6.24 51.37 -20.24
CA VAL A 53 -7.67 51.03 -20.23
C VAL A 53 -7.88 49.66 -20.85
N VAL A 54 -8.52 48.76 -20.10
CA VAL A 54 -9.02 47.48 -20.62
C VAL A 54 -10.52 47.62 -20.81
N LYS A 55 -11.00 47.45 -22.04
CA LYS A 55 -12.43 47.42 -22.37
C LYS A 55 -12.86 45.98 -22.47
N LEU A 56 -13.74 45.56 -21.57
CA LEU A 56 -14.33 44.24 -21.57
C LEU A 56 -15.72 44.29 -22.21
N GLN A 57 -16.12 43.19 -22.85
CA GLN A 57 -17.49 43.02 -23.32
C GLN A 57 -18.42 42.74 -22.14
N TYR A 58 -19.70 43.00 -22.32
CA TYR A 58 -20.71 42.72 -21.30
C TYR A 58 -20.72 41.22 -20.95
N GLY A 59 -20.58 40.90 -19.66
CA GLY A 59 -20.51 39.54 -19.15
C GLY A 59 -19.14 38.87 -19.35
N GLN A 60 -18.16 39.55 -19.93
CA GLN A 60 -16.81 39.01 -20.12
C GLN A 60 -16.10 38.94 -18.76
N TYR A 61 -15.59 37.74 -18.44
CA TYR A 61 -15.01 37.40 -17.14
C TYR A 61 -15.98 37.49 -15.94
N SER A 62 -17.30 37.49 -16.18
CA SER A 62 -18.30 37.59 -15.11
C SER A 62 -18.20 36.48 -14.06
N ARG A 63 -17.78 35.27 -14.46
CA ARG A 63 -17.56 34.14 -13.55
C ARG A 63 -16.32 34.35 -12.70
N GLU A 64 -15.24 34.80 -13.32
CA GLU A 64 -13.94 35.05 -12.71
C GLU A 64 -14.05 36.20 -11.69
N PHE A 65 -14.72 37.30 -12.03
CA PHE A 65 -15.02 38.38 -11.09
C PHE A 65 -15.89 37.95 -9.91
N ALA A 66 -16.77 36.97 -10.10
CA ALA A 66 -17.60 36.42 -9.02
C ALA A 66 -16.84 35.45 -8.10
N GLN A 67 -15.75 34.85 -8.59
CA GLN A 67 -14.96 33.84 -7.88
C GLN A 67 -13.65 34.39 -7.32
N CYS A 68 -13.10 35.47 -7.88
CA CYS A 68 -11.82 36.01 -7.46
C CYS A 68 -11.90 36.84 -6.17
N ASP A 69 -10.83 36.80 -5.38
CA ASP A 69 -10.68 37.64 -4.19
C ASP A 69 -10.08 39.00 -4.53
N SER A 70 -9.17 39.04 -5.51
CA SER A 70 -8.62 40.28 -6.04
C SER A 70 -8.18 40.10 -7.49
N TYR A 71 -8.07 41.20 -8.23
CA TYR A 71 -7.59 41.18 -9.61
C TYR A 71 -6.68 42.38 -9.89
N ARG A 72 -5.75 42.21 -10.83
CA ARG A 72 -4.82 43.22 -11.32
C ARG A 72 -4.66 43.08 -12.83
N VAL A 73 -4.09 44.09 -13.48
CA VAL A 73 -3.73 44.00 -14.91
C VAL A 73 -2.24 43.79 -15.01
N ASP A 74 -1.79 42.86 -15.84
CA ASP A 74 -0.38 42.68 -16.14
C ASP A 74 0.14 43.85 -17.01
N PRO A 75 1.15 44.62 -16.55
CA PRO A 75 1.76 45.70 -17.32
C PRO A 75 2.34 45.31 -18.68
N GLU A 76 2.82 44.06 -18.82
CA GLU A 76 3.51 43.61 -20.04
C GLU A 76 2.52 43.12 -21.09
N THR A 77 1.48 42.40 -20.67
CA THR A 77 0.51 41.78 -21.59
C THR A 77 -0.78 42.58 -21.72
N GLY A 78 -1.11 43.41 -20.73
CA GLY A 78 -2.39 44.12 -20.65
C GLY A 78 -3.57 43.22 -20.27
N GLU A 79 -3.32 41.97 -19.87
CA GLU A 79 -4.34 40.99 -19.50
C GLU A 79 -4.72 41.08 -18.01
N LEU A 80 -5.96 40.68 -17.68
CA LEU A 80 -6.43 40.63 -16.30
C LEU A 80 -5.94 39.36 -15.60
N LEU A 81 -5.22 39.56 -14.50
CA LEU A 81 -4.76 38.52 -13.59
C LEU A 81 -5.70 38.47 -12.39
N PHE A 82 -6.43 37.37 -12.27
CA PHE A 82 -7.31 37.08 -11.14
C PHE A 82 -6.54 36.30 -10.08
N THR A 83 -6.66 36.73 -8.83
CA THR A 83 -6.11 36.05 -7.64
C THR A 83 -7.25 35.46 -6.84
N TYR A 84 -7.15 34.16 -6.58
CA TYR A 84 -8.10 33.39 -5.79
C TYR A 84 -7.40 32.98 -4.49
N LEU A 85 -7.85 33.49 -3.36
CA LEU A 85 -7.42 33.04 -2.04
C LEU A 85 -8.21 31.78 -1.69
N ASN A 86 -7.49 30.68 -1.43
CA ASN A 86 -8.05 29.40 -1.02
C ASN A 86 -8.98 28.70 -2.03
N GLU A 87 -8.50 28.41 -3.24
CA GLU A 87 -8.89 27.13 -3.83
C GLU A 87 -7.91 26.06 -3.34
N PRO A 88 -8.37 25.03 -2.59
CA PRO A 88 -7.52 23.89 -2.29
C PRO A 88 -7.13 23.26 -3.62
N ASN A 89 -5.84 23.30 -3.96
CA ASN A 89 -5.36 22.75 -5.21
C ASN A 89 -5.77 21.26 -5.26
N PRO A 90 -6.55 20.81 -6.25
CA PRO A 90 -6.99 19.42 -6.34
C PRO A 90 -5.81 18.42 -6.37
N LEU A 91 -4.62 18.87 -6.76
CA LEU A 91 -3.40 18.08 -6.73
C LEU A 91 -2.89 17.83 -5.31
N GLU A 92 -3.07 18.78 -4.40
CA GLU A 92 -2.57 18.73 -3.02
C GLU A 92 -3.32 17.69 -2.19
N GLY A 93 -4.66 17.63 -2.34
CA GLY A 93 -5.47 16.56 -1.75
C GLY A 93 -5.15 15.17 -2.34
N ARG A 94 -4.78 15.10 -3.62
CA ARG A 94 -4.35 13.85 -4.26
C ARG A 94 -2.97 13.39 -3.77
N MET A 95 -2.02 14.31 -3.58
CA MET A 95 -0.70 13.97 -3.00
C MET A 95 -0.85 13.47 -1.57
N ALA A 96 -1.64 14.16 -0.73
CA ALA A 96 -1.90 13.73 0.64
C ALA A 96 -2.57 12.34 0.71
N ALA A 97 -3.51 12.05 -0.19
CA ALA A 97 -4.16 10.74 -0.28
C ALA A 97 -3.19 9.64 -0.76
N VAL A 98 -2.29 9.95 -1.69
CA VAL A 98 -1.24 9.02 -2.17
C VAL A 98 -0.22 8.76 -1.06
N GLU A 99 0.23 9.78 -0.34
CA GLU A 99 1.15 9.65 0.78
C GLU A 99 0.53 8.83 1.92
N ALA A 100 -0.73 9.11 2.28
CA ALA A 100 -1.45 8.33 3.29
C ALA A 100 -1.59 6.85 2.88
N GLY A 101 -1.92 6.58 1.61
CA GLY A 101 -1.97 5.22 1.07
C GLY A 101 -0.60 4.52 1.07
N ALA A 102 0.46 5.25 0.73
CA ALA A 102 1.84 4.72 0.76
C ALA A 102 2.30 4.38 2.20
N VAL A 103 1.93 5.22 3.18
CA VAL A 103 2.20 4.95 4.61
C VAL A 103 1.45 3.72 5.11
N ASP A 104 0.20 3.53 4.69
CA ASP A 104 -0.56 2.32 5.06
C ASP A 104 0.04 1.07 4.42
N THR A 105 0.41 1.15 3.14
CA THR A 105 1.03 0.04 2.40
C THR A 105 2.38 -0.36 3.00
N THR A 106 3.21 0.62 3.40
CA THR A 106 4.51 0.35 4.04
C THR A 106 4.34 -0.33 5.40
N LYS A 107 3.40 0.13 6.23
CA LYS A 107 3.08 -0.56 7.50
C LYS A 107 2.58 -1.98 7.30
N GLN A 108 1.73 -2.21 6.29
CA GLN A 108 1.27 -3.56 5.97
C GLN A 108 2.43 -4.46 5.54
N LEU A 109 3.38 -3.93 4.76
CA LEU A 109 4.57 -4.66 4.33
C LEU A 109 5.50 -5.00 5.50
N GLU A 110 5.75 -4.06 6.41
CA GLU A 110 6.54 -4.30 7.63
C GLU A 110 5.90 -5.38 8.52
N ASN A 111 4.58 -5.31 8.72
CA ASN A 111 3.85 -6.33 9.47
C ASN A 111 3.92 -7.70 8.79
N ALA A 112 3.84 -7.76 7.46
CA ALA A 112 3.96 -9.01 6.71
C ALA A 112 5.37 -9.61 6.83
N LEU A 113 6.41 -8.78 6.76
CA LEU A 113 7.80 -9.21 6.95
C LEU A 113 8.05 -9.73 8.37
N SER A 114 7.53 -9.07 9.40
CA SER A 114 7.63 -9.55 10.78
C SER A 114 6.99 -10.93 10.93
N ARG A 115 5.77 -11.10 10.41
CA ARG A 115 5.08 -12.41 10.43
C ARG A 115 5.84 -13.47 9.67
N LEU A 116 6.44 -13.15 8.52
CA LEU A 116 7.23 -14.08 7.74
C LEU A 116 8.43 -14.59 8.57
N ASN A 117 9.20 -13.67 9.17
CA ASN A 117 10.35 -14.02 9.99
C ASN A 117 9.96 -14.88 11.20
N GLU A 118 8.83 -14.57 11.85
CA GLU A 118 8.29 -15.39 12.94
C GLU A 118 7.94 -16.81 12.46
N THR A 119 7.28 -16.94 11.30
CA THR A 119 6.94 -18.25 10.74
C THR A 119 8.16 -19.05 10.31
N GLU A 120 9.21 -18.39 9.80
CA GLU A 120 10.47 -19.04 9.45
C GLU A 120 11.19 -19.59 10.68
N ALA A 121 11.22 -18.83 11.77
CA ALA A 121 11.79 -19.28 13.05
C ALA A 121 11.03 -20.50 13.60
N GLN A 122 9.70 -20.44 13.61
CA GLN A 122 8.85 -21.57 14.03
C GLN A 122 9.07 -22.80 13.15
N LEU A 123 9.18 -22.61 11.83
CA LEU A 123 9.43 -23.71 10.90
C LEU A 123 10.77 -24.37 11.21
N MET A 124 11.81 -23.58 11.46
CA MET A 124 13.14 -24.11 11.80
C MET A 124 13.11 -24.92 13.10
N ASP A 125 12.45 -24.41 14.15
CA ASP A 125 12.27 -25.13 15.41
C ASP A 125 11.50 -26.45 15.20
N THR A 126 10.43 -26.43 14.40
CA THR A 126 9.65 -27.65 14.12
C THR A 126 10.44 -28.68 13.31
N GLN A 127 11.33 -28.24 12.42
CA GLN A 127 12.19 -29.13 11.64
C GLN A 127 13.22 -29.82 12.54
N VAL A 128 13.79 -29.10 13.50
CA VAL A 128 14.71 -29.67 14.50
C VAL A 128 13.98 -30.70 15.36
N ALA A 129 12.82 -30.35 15.92
CA ALA A 129 12.02 -31.29 16.73
C ALA A 129 11.60 -32.54 15.93
N LEU A 130 11.27 -32.39 14.65
CA LEU A 130 10.96 -33.51 13.78
C LEU A 130 12.17 -34.41 13.52
N ALA A 131 13.36 -33.82 13.35
CA ALA A 131 14.60 -34.58 13.18
C ALA A 131 14.93 -35.39 14.43
N GLU A 132 14.83 -34.78 15.62
CA GLU A 132 15.03 -35.46 16.91
C GLU A 132 14.06 -36.64 17.07
N SER A 133 12.76 -36.41 16.82
CA SER A 133 11.74 -37.47 16.89
C SER A 133 12.00 -38.61 15.88
N TYR A 134 12.54 -38.29 14.70
CA TYR A 134 12.89 -39.29 13.71
C TYR A 134 14.07 -40.15 14.15
N GLU A 135 15.11 -39.54 14.74
CA GLU A 135 16.25 -40.28 15.28
C GLU A 135 15.84 -41.20 16.44
N GLU A 136 15.00 -40.73 17.35
CA GLU A 136 14.42 -41.55 18.42
C GLU A 136 13.64 -42.76 17.86
N LEU A 137 12.84 -42.54 16.82
CA LEU A 137 12.10 -43.62 16.16
C LEU A 137 13.04 -44.67 15.54
N GLN A 138 14.15 -44.24 14.93
CA GLN A 138 15.15 -45.15 14.38
C GLN A 138 15.84 -45.95 15.49
N ALA A 139 16.21 -45.31 16.59
CA ALA A 139 16.81 -45.98 17.75
C ALA A 139 15.86 -47.05 18.33
N ALA A 140 14.59 -46.69 18.57
CA ALA A 140 13.58 -47.62 19.07
C ALA A 140 13.34 -48.80 18.11
N LYS A 141 13.42 -48.56 16.79
CA LYS A 141 13.30 -49.62 15.78
C LYS A 141 14.48 -50.60 15.83
N VAL A 142 15.69 -50.11 16.07
CA VAL A 142 16.89 -50.94 16.24
C VAL A 142 16.77 -51.80 17.49
N GLU A 143 16.40 -51.20 18.62
CA GLU A 143 16.18 -51.94 19.88
C GLU A 143 15.11 -53.03 19.74
N LEU A 144 14.01 -52.73 19.04
CA LEU A 144 12.97 -53.71 18.74
C LEU A 144 13.48 -54.88 17.89
N GLN A 145 14.35 -54.62 16.92
CA GLN A 145 14.96 -55.68 16.12
C GLN A 145 15.88 -56.57 16.96
N VAL A 146 16.69 -55.98 17.83
CA VAL A 146 17.56 -56.74 18.76
C VAL A 146 16.72 -57.61 19.68
N THR A 147 15.69 -57.04 20.32
CA THR A 147 14.79 -57.78 21.21
C THR A 147 14.11 -58.93 20.48
N LYS A 148 13.65 -58.71 19.24
CA LYS A 148 13.07 -59.77 18.41
C LYS A 148 14.07 -60.89 18.15
N GLN A 149 15.32 -60.56 17.81
CA GLN A 149 16.35 -61.57 17.57
C GLN A 149 16.61 -62.39 18.83
N GLU A 150 16.77 -61.74 20.00
CA GLU A 150 16.96 -62.44 21.28
C GLU A 150 15.79 -63.37 21.61
N THR A 151 14.55 -62.95 21.34
CA THR A 151 13.38 -63.83 21.55
C THR A 151 13.38 -65.04 20.62
N VAL A 152 13.83 -64.88 19.37
CA VAL A 152 13.96 -65.98 18.40
C VAL A 152 15.05 -66.94 18.87
N ASP A 153 16.22 -66.44 19.25
CA ASP A 153 17.34 -67.25 19.73
C ASP A 153 16.97 -68.04 21.00
N ALA A 154 16.27 -67.39 21.94
CA ALA A 154 15.74 -68.04 23.13
C ALA A 154 14.73 -69.15 22.78
N GLN A 155 13.88 -68.92 21.78
CA GLN A 155 12.90 -69.91 21.33
C GLN A 155 13.57 -71.12 20.67
N VAL A 156 14.60 -70.90 19.86
CA VAL A 156 15.44 -71.98 19.29
C VAL A 156 16.09 -72.79 20.41
N ALA A 157 16.72 -72.16 21.40
CA ALA A 157 17.36 -72.85 22.51
C ALA A 157 16.36 -73.70 23.32
N ILE A 158 15.14 -73.21 23.54
CA ILE A 158 14.07 -73.98 24.20
C ILE A 158 13.68 -75.20 23.36
N THR A 159 13.55 -75.05 22.04
CA THR A 159 13.24 -76.16 21.13
C THR A 159 14.34 -77.23 21.15
N GLU A 160 15.60 -76.84 21.08
CA GLU A 160 16.74 -77.77 21.16
C GLU A 160 16.76 -78.56 22.48
N LEU A 161 16.49 -77.89 23.61
CA LEU A 161 16.36 -78.56 24.91
C LEU A 161 15.19 -79.56 24.94
N TYR A 162 14.05 -79.21 24.34
CA TYR A 162 12.90 -80.10 24.25
C TYR A 162 13.21 -81.36 23.41
N GLU A 163 13.88 -81.20 22.27
CA GLU A 163 14.29 -82.31 21.41
C GLU A 163 15.28 -83.25 22.12
N LEU A 164 16.25 -82.73 22.87
CA LEU A 164 17.18 -83.54 23.65
C LEU A 164 16.48 -84.40 24.71
N VAL A 165 15.50 -83.83 25.41
CA VAL A 165 14.71 -84.56 26.42
C VAL A 165 13.87 -85.67 25.78
N MET A 166 13.25 -85.40 24.63
CA MET A 166 12.43 -86.38 23.90
C MET A 166 13.30 -87.48 23.23
N GLY A 167 14.46 -87.12 22.68
CA GLY A 167 15.39 -88.08 22.05
C GLY A 167 16.05 -89.02 23.06
N GLY A 168 16.30 -88.56 24.29
CA GLY A 168 16.78 -89.40 25.40
C GLY A 168 15.72 -90.36 25.97
N GLN A 169 14.47 -90.27 25.53
CA GLN A 169 13.36 -91.14 25.94
C GLN A 169 13.01 -92.22 24.91
N GLN A 170 13.80 -92.40 23.85
CA GLN A 170 13.57 -93.49 22.91
C GLN A 170 13.81 -94.84 23.61
N PRO A 171 12.80 -95.72 23.74
CA PRO A 171 12.98 -96.99 24.43
C PRO A 171 13.97 -97.84 23.63
N GLU A 172 15.03 -98.32 24.27
CA GLU A 172 15.89 -99.33 23.68
C GLU A 172 15.02 -100.56 23.33
N SER A 173 14.87 -100.81 22.04
CA SER A 173 14.34 -102.08 21.54
C SER A 173 15.28 -103.20 21.99
N PRO A 174 14.82 -104.25 22.70
CA PRO A 174 15.70 -105.35 23.05
C PRO A 174 16.01 -106.16 21.79
N VAL A 175 17.27 -106.15 21.35
CA VAL A 175 17.75 -107.03 20.28
C VAL A 175 18.14 -108.39 20.88
N GLU A 176 17.65 -109.42 20.20
CA GLU A 176 17.70 -110.86 20.48
C GLU A 176 19.09 -111.45 20.79
N GLY A 177 19.10 -112.62 21.46
CA GLY A 177 20.09 -113.65 21.12
C GLY A 177 20.47 -114.63 22.23
N GLY A 178 19.82 -115.81 22.22
CA GLY A 178 20.49 -117.12 22.20
C GLY A 178 21.09 -117.71 23.49
N GLU A 179 20.52 -118.87 23.86
CA GLU A 179 21.24 -120.12 24.24
C GLU A 179 22.18 -120.08 25.47
N THR A 180 22.04 -120.87 26.54
CA THR A 180 21.80 -122.32 26.61
C THR A 180 21.80 -122.78 28.09
N ASP A 181 21.13 -123.92 28.31
CA ASP A 181 21.52 -125.05 29.18
C ASP A 181 21.17 -125.17 30.68
N ASN A 182 20.78 -126.43 30.97
CA ASN A 182 20.81 -127.25 32.19
C ASN A 182 19.73 -127.12 33.29
N GLY A 183 18.89 -128.17 33.35
CA GLY A 183 18.11 -128.58 34.52
C GLY A 183 16.98 -129.53 34.19
#